data_AF-A0A099L3F8-F1
#
_entry.id   AF-A0A099L3F8-F1
#
_cell.length_a   1.000
_cell.length_b   1.000
_cell.length_c   1.000
_cell.angle_alpha   90.00
_cell.angle_beta   90.00
_cell.angle_gamma   90.00
#
_symmetry.space_group_name_H-M   'P 1'
#
loop_
_entity.id
_entity.type
_entity.pdbx_description
1 polymer ?
#
loop_
_entity_poly.entity_id
_entity_poly.type
_entity_poly.pdbx_seq_one_letter_code
_entity_poly.pdbx_strand_id
1 'polypeptide(L)'
;MLSGSTPQGLTPSELLAKQHQQLTSLAQIIANEQQILQQHDPQALLSISQEKNTLLLAIQQLDQEIGQDQQFAQDKAAGKLSQELSEITELLTHCQQKNLLNGQIIQQSQLAVERMKTSLLENHNKNAITYDSTGKKSAGLSSIGLKA
;
A
#
# COMPACT_ATOMS: atom_id res chain seq x y z
N MET A 1 2.59 40.01 37.89
CA MET A 1 3.15 40.19 36.54
C MET A 1 2.57 39.11 35.65
N LEU A 2 1.97 39.54 34.54
CA LEU A 2 1.14 38.73 33.65
C LEU A 2 2.02 37.71 32.89
N SER A 3 1.78 36.43 33.09
CA SER A 3 2.14 35.41 32.08
C SER A 3 0.83 34.93 31.49
N GLY A 4 0.58 35.40 30.26
CA GLY A 4 -0.63 35.11 29.52
C GLY A 4 -0.75 33.62 29.26
N SER A 5 -1.88 33.08 29.69
CA SER A 5 -2.48 31.85 29.20
C SER A 5 -2.59 31.97 27.68
N THR A 6 -1.66 31.38 26.96
CA THR A 6 -1.78 31.13 25.52
C THR A 6 -2.81 30.01 25.34
N PRO A 7 -3.73 30.12 24.37
CA PRO A 7 -4.77 29.13 24.16
C PRO A 7 -4.16 27.76 23.83
N GLN A 8 -4.83 26.71 24.27
CA GLN A 8 -4.49 25.30 24.09
C GLN A 8 -4.10 24.97 22.64
N GLY A 9 -2.80 24.97 22.36
CA GLY A 9 -2.17 24.40 21.18
C GLY A 9 -1.01 23.53 21.66
N LEU A 10 -0.85 22.34 21.07
CA LEU A 10 0.21 21.41 21.46
C LEU A 10 1.58 22.08 21.27
N THR A 11 2.50 21.85 22.19
CA THR A 11 3.87 22.36 22.06
C THR A 11 4.60 21.70 20.87
N PRO A 12 5.61 22.35 20.26
CA PRO A 12 6.35 21.76 19.13
C PRO A 12 6.91 20.36 19.42
N SER A 13 7.37 20.11 20.65
CA SER A 13 7.84 18.79 21.09
C SER A 13 6.70 17.76 21.17
N GLU A 14 5.51 18.15 21.61
CA GLU A 14 4.34 17.25 21.61
C GLU A 14 3.83 16.93 20.20
N LEU A 15 3.93 17.87 19.26
CA LEU A 15 3.61 17.63 17.85
C LEU A 15 4.57 16.61 17.24
N LEU A 16 5.86 16.74 17.51
CA LEU A 16 6.88 15.76 17.10
C LEU A 16 6.67 14.39 17.73
N ALA A 17 6.37 14.34 19.04
CA ALA A 17 6.07 13.09 19.72
C ALA A 17 4.85 12.37 19.10
N LYS A 18 3.80 13.12 18.76
CA LYS A 18 2.64 12.58 18.04
C LYS A 18 3.01 12.07 16.65
N GLN A 19 3.79 12.83 15.88
CA GLN A 19 4.23 12.41 14.55
C GLN A 19 5.05 11.12 14.62
N HIS A 20 5.98 11.04 15.58
CA HIS A 20 6.78 9.84 15.82
C HIS A 20 5.91 8.63 16.20
N GLN A 21 4.93 8.81 17.09
CA GLN A 21 3.99 7.76 17.47
C GLN A 21 3.16 7.28 16.27
N GLN A 22 2.65 8.21 15.44
CA GLN A 22 1.89 7.87 14.24
C GLN A 22 2.74 7.10 13.23
N LEU A 23 4.00 7.50 13.02
CA LEU A 23 4.93 6.80 12.12
C LEU A 23 5.30 5.40 12.64
N THR A 24 5.45 5.26 13.96
CA THR A 24 5.68 3.95 14.58
C THR A 24 4.48 3.02 14.36
N SER A 25 3.25 3.53 14.56
CA SER A 25 2.03 2.78 14.24
C SER A 25 1.94 2.44 12.76
N LEU A 26 2.32 3.35 11.86
CA LEU A 26 2.32 3.11 10.42
C LEU A 26 3.30 1.99 10.05
N ALA A 27 4.50 1.98 10.64
CA ALA A 27 5.49 0.94 10.44
C ALA A 27 4.97 -0.45 10.88
N GLN A 28 4.23 -0.51 11.99
CA GLN A 28 3.58 -1.73 12.46
C GLN A 28 2.47 -2.19 11.52
N ILE A 29 1.59 -1.27 11.08
CA ILE A 29 0.53 -1.58 10.11
C ILE A 29 1.12 -2.15 8.81
N ILE A 30 2.19 -1.54 8.29
CA ILE A 30 2.85 -2.02 7.06
C ILE A 30 3.50 -3.40 7.28
N ALA A 31 4.07 -3.67 8.45
CA ALA A 31 4.62 -4.99 8.79
C ALA A 31 3.51 -6.06 8.86
N ASN A 32 2.38 -5.71 9.47
CA ASN A 32 1.21 -6.59 9.54
C ASN A 32 0.59 -6.82 8.16
N GLU A 33 0.52 -5.79 7.32
CA GLU A 33 0.07 -5.89 5.93
C GLU A 33 0.94 -6.88 5.15
N GLN A 34 2.26 -6.85 5.33
CA GLN A 34 3.17 -7.82 4.71
C GLN A 34 2.87 -9.26 5.15
N GLN A 35 2.58 -9.49 6.43
CA GLN A 35 2.21 -10.81 6.96
C GLN A 35 0.86 -11.29 6.40
N ILE A 36 -0.13 -10.40 6.30
CA ILE A 36 -1.45 -10.71 5.75
C ILE A 36 -1.36 -11.02 4.25
N LEU A 37 -0.54 -10.27 3.50
CA LEU A 37 -0.27 -10.55 2.10
C LEU A 37 0.35 -11.94 1.89
N GLN A 38 1.22 -12.39 2.79
CA GLN A 38 1.77 -13.75 2.77
C GLN A 38 0.72 -14.82 3.11
N GLN A 39 -0.24 -14.50 3.97
CA GLN A 39 -1.32 -15.41 4.36
C GLN A 39 -2.46 -15.46 3.32
N HIS A 40 -2.44 -14.59 2.30
CA HIS A 40 -3.47 -14.47 1.27
C HIS A 40 -4.89 -14.28 1.85
N ASP A 41 -5.03 -13.58 2.98
CA ASP A 41 -6.33 -13.27 3.58
C ASP A 41 -6.88 -11.92 3.06
N PRO A 42 -7.89 -11.93 2.16
CA PRO A 42 -8.43 -10.71 1.58
C PRO A 42 -9.27 -9.88 2.56
N GLN A 43 -9.88 -10.50 3.58
CA GLN A 43 -10.71 -9.78 4.56
C GLN A 43 -9.80 -9.01 5.54
N ALA A 44 -8.76 -9.67 6.04
CA ALA A 44 -7.75 -9.01 6.86
C ALA A 44 -7.01 -7.90 6.09
N LEU A 45 -6.74 -8.10 4.79
CA LEU A 45 -6.09 -7.10 3.94
C LEU A 45 -6.95 -5.84 3.79
N LEU A 46 -8.27 -6.00 3.72
CA LEU A 46 -9.21 -4.89 3.58
C LEU A 46 -9.29 -4.07 4.88
N SER A 47 -9.37 -4.73 6.04
CA SER A 47 -9.35 -4.07 7.35
C SER A 47 -8.07 -3.26 7.55
N ILE A 48 -6.92 -3.90 7.33
CA ILE A 48 -5.63 -3.22 7.57
C ILE A 48 -5.37 -2.09 6.57
N SER A 49 -5.90 -2.20 5.35
CA SER A 49 -5.84 -1.12 4.36
C SER A 49 -6.66 0.10 4.78
N GLN A 50 -7.84 -0.12 5.40
CA GLN A 50 -8.66 0.96 5.94
C GLN A 50 -7.96 1.65 7.13
N GLU A 51 -7.42 0.87 8.07
CA GLU A 51 -6.65 1.40 9.20
C GLU A 51 -5.43 2.22 8.73
N LYS A 52 -4.70 1.72 7.73
CA LYS A 52 -3.60 2.44 7.09
C LYS A 52 -4.06 3.78 6.51
N ASN A 53 -5.20 3.79 5.82
CA ASN A 53 -5.74 5.01 5.21
C ASN A 53 -6.13 6.05 6.27
N THR A 54 -6.84 5.64 7.32
CA THR A 54 -7.19 6.53 8.44
C THR A 54 -5.96 7.13 9.10
N LEU A 55 -4.92 6.31 9.33
CA LEU A 55 -3.69 6.79 9.94
C LEU A 55 -2.94 7.77 9.02
N LEU A 56 -2.89 7.51 7.72
CA LEU A 56 -2.28 8.43 6.74
C LEU A 56 -3.00 9.78 6.67
N LEU A 57 -4.32 9.79 6.75
CA LEU A 57 -5.10 11.04 6.82
C LEU A 57 -4.77 11.82 8.10
N ALA A 58 -4.67 11.12 9.24
CA ALA A 58 -4.30 11.74 10.51
C ALA A 58 -2.86 12.30 10.51
N ILE A 59 -1.92 11.61 9.85
CA ILE A 59 -0.55 12.11 9.66
C ILE A 59 -0.55 13.36 8.77
N GLN A 60 -1.27 13.32 7.64
CA GLN A 60 -1.36 14.47 6.74
C GLN A 60 -1.96 15.70 7.44
N GLN A 61 -2.98 15.50 8.27
CA GLN A 61 -3.60 16.58 9.02
C GLN A 61 -2.63 17.15 10.07
N LEU A 62 -1.90 16.29 10.79
CA LEU A 62 -0.88 16.71 11.73
C LEU A 62 0.26 17.47 11.03
N ASP A 63 0.71 17.01 9.86
CA ASP A 63 1.73 17.70 9.05
C ASP A 63 1.26 19.08 8.59
N GLN A 64 -0.02 19.23 8.26
CA GLN A 64 -0.59 20.53 7.94
C GLN A 64 -0.64 21.46 9.16
N GLU A 65 -1.01 20.94 10.33
CA GLU A 65 -0.98 21.69 11.59
C GLU A 65 0.44 22.15 11.94
N ILE A 66 1.43 21.24 11.84
CA ILE A 66 2.86 21.53 12.03
C ILE A 66 3.34 22.58 11.02
N GLY A 67 2.93 22.47 9.76
CA GLY A 67 3.32 23.40 8.70
C GLY A 67 2.76 24.82 8.87
N GLN A 68 1.64 24.96 9.58
CA GLN A 68 1.06 26.26 9.94
C GLN A 68 1.59 26.81 11.27
N ASP A 69 2.28 26.00 12.07
CA ASP A 69 2.80 26.40 13.36
C ASP A 69 4.08 27.26 13.23
N GLN A 70 3.96 28.52 13.64
CA GLN A 70 5.04 29.50 13.54
C GLN A 70 6.15 29.26 14.58
N GLN A 71 5.83 28.65 15.74
CA GLN A 71 6.81 28.27 16.75
C GLN A 71 7.65 27.09 16.26
N PHE A 72 7.03 26.11 15.62
CA PHE A 72 7.72 24.98 15.01
C PHE A 72 8.71 25.45 13.93
N ALA A 73 8.30 26.39 13.07
CA ALA A 73 9.19 26.98 12.07
C ALA A 73 10.39 27.70 12.70
N GLN A 74 10.19 28.40 13.82
CA GLN A 74 11.27 29.06 14.57
C GLN A 74 12.21 28.06 15.24
N ASP A 75 11.70 27.03 15.91
CA ASP A 75 12.54 26.04 16.59
C ASP A 75 13.29 25.13 15.59
N LYS A 76 12.69 24.87 14.43
CA LYS A 76 13.38 24.24 13.29
C LYS A 76 14.51 25.12 12.76
N ALA A 77 14.26 26.42 12.57
CA ALA A 77 15.29 27.37 12.13
C ALA A 77 16.39 27.56 13.17
N ALA A 78 16.07 27.43 14.46
CA ALA A 78 17.03 27.44 15.56
C ALA A 78 17.82 26.13 15.72
N GLY A 79 17.53 25.10 14.90
CA GLY A 79 18.25 23.83 14.89
C GLY A 79 17.96 22.92 16.09
N LYS A 80 16.99 23.27 16.95
CA LYS A 80 16.66 22.49 18.16
C LYS A 80 15.98 21.16 17.85
N LEU A 81 15.34 21.05 16.68
CA LEU A 81 14.53 19.91 16.27
C LEU A 81 15.23 19.05 15.20
N SER A 82 16.50 19.33 14.86
CA SER A 82 17.14 18.69 13.70
C SER A 82 17.33 17.19 13.88
N GLN A 83 17.63 16.74 15.10
CA GLN A 83 17.83 15.31 15.40
C GLN A 83 16.52 14.53 15.31
N GLU A 84 15.46 14.98 15.99
CA GLU A 84 14.16 14.31 15.95
C GLU A 84 13.57 14.32 14.52
N LEU A 85 13.74 15.41 13.77
CA LEU A 85 13.34 15.47 12.36
C LEU A 85 14.13 14.49 11.49
N SER A 86 15.41 14.28 11.77
CA SER A 86 16.23 13.29 11.06
C SER A 86 15.71 11.87 11.34
N GLU A 87 15.43 11.53 12.60
CA GLU A 87 14.89 10.23 13.00
C GLU A 87 13.51 9.97 12.35
N ILE A 88 12.64 10.99 12.35
CA ILE A 88 11.34 10.95 11.68
C ILE A 88 11.49 10.75 10.16
N THR A 89 12.46 11.41 9.54
CA THR A 89 12.72 11.28 8.09
C THR A 89 13.22 9.87 7.73
N GLU A 90 14.07 9.28 8.56
CA GLU A 90 14.52 7.90 8.39
C GLU A 90 13.36 6.91 8.52
N LEU A 91 12.52 7.08 9.55
CA LEU A 91 11.30 6.27 9.74
C LEU A 91 10.34 6.36 8.55
N LEU A 92 10.12 7.58 8.03
CA LEU A 92 9.30 7.81 6.84
C LEU A 92 9.86 7.09 5.62
N THR A 93 11.17 7.22 5.39
CA THR A 93 11.87 6.57 4.28
C THR A 93 11.71 5.05 4.37
N HIS A 94 11.87 4.49 5.57
CA HIS A 94 11.67 3.07 5.82
C HIS A 94 10.23 2.61 5.54
N CYS A 95 9.24 3.38 6.01
CA CYS A 95 7.83 3.11 5.75
C CYS A 95 7.53 3.17 4.24
N GLN A 96 8.08 4.16 3.52
CA GLN A 96 7.90 4.32 2.08
C GLN A 96 8.45 3.11 1.31
N GLN A 97 9.65 2.64 1.67
CA GLN A 97 10.25 1.46 1.04
C GLN A 97 9.40 0.21 1.25
N LYS A 98 8.94 -0.04 2.50
CA LYS A 98 8.10 -1.21 2.79
C LYS A 98 6.74 -1.14 2.09
N ASN A 99 6.15 0.05 2.00
CA ASN A 99 4.88 0.24 1.27
C ASN A 99 5.06 -0.03 -0.24
N LEU A 100 6.19 0.37 -0.83
CA LEU A 100 6.52 0.06 -2.22
C LEU A 100 6.63 -1.46 -2.46
N LEU A 101 7.29 -2.18 -1.54
CA LEU A 101 7.37 -3.65 -1.60
C LEU A 101 5.99 -4.31 -1.49
N ASN A 102 5.15 -3.88 -0.54
CA ASN A 102 3.79 -4.39 -0.41
C ASN A 102 2.98 -4.12 -1.70
N GLY A 103 3.13 -2.95 -2.33
CA GLY A 103 2.52 -2.63 -3.62
C GLY A 103 2.93 -3.59 -4.74
N GLN A 104 4.21 -3.98 -4.81
CA GLN A 104 4.70 -4.96 -5.77
C GLN A 104 4.12 -6.36 -5.50
N ILE A 105 4.03 -6.78 -4.23
CA ILE A 105 3.44 -8.07 -3.84
C ILE A 105 1.95 -8.12 -4.25
N ILE A 106 1.21 -7.03 -4.06
CA ILE A 106 -0.19 -6.92 -4.49
C ILE A 106 -0.32 -7.07 -6.00
N GLN A 107 0.52 -6.37 -6.79
CA GLN A 107 0.50 -6.49 -8.26
C GLN A 107 0.82 -7.91 -8.73
N GLN A 108 1.82 -8.57 -8.12
CA GLN A 108 2.15 -9.96 -8.44
C GLN A 108 1.00 -10.91 -8.10
N SER A 109 0.34 -10.70 -6.96
CA SER A 109 -0.81 -11.51 -6.53
C SER A 109 -1.99 -11.36 -7.49
N GLN A 110 -2.29 -10.14 -7.94
CA GLN A 110 -3.32 -9.90 -8.95
C GLN A 110 -3.01 -10.60 -10.29
N LEU A 111 -1.76 -10.51 -10.75
CA LEU A 111 -1.32 -11.19 -11.96
C LEU A 111 -1.42 -12.71 -11.85
N ALA A 112 -1.09 -13.28 -10.69
CA ALA A 112 -1.22 -14.71 -10.43
C ALA A 112 -2.69 -15.17 -10.48
N VAL A 113 -3.60 -14.40 -9.87
CA VAL A 113 -5.04 -14.67 -9.90
C VAL A 113 -5.58 -14.59 -11.33
N GLU A 114 -5.21 -13.57 -12.10
CA GLU A 114 -5.63 -13.46 -13.51
C GLU A 114 -5.07 -14.63 -14.35
N ARG A 115 -3.80 -15.01 -14.16
CA ARG A 115 -3.23 -16.20 -14.83
C ARG A 115 -3.96 -17.48 -14.46
N MET A 116 -4.35 -17.64 -13.19
CA MET A 116 -5.13 -18.79 -12.74
C MET A 116 -6.51 -18.82 -13.40
N LYS A 117 -7.19 -17.67 -13.45
CA LYS A 117 -8.47 -17.51 -14.14
C LYS A 117 -8.37 -17.82 -15.63
N THR A 118 -7.36 -17.28 -16.32
CA THR A 118 -7.09 -17.60 -17.74
C THR A 118 -6.86 -19.09 -17.92
N SER A 119 -6.01 -19.70 -17.08
CA SER A 119 -5.71 -21.13 -17.14
C SER A 119 -6.95 -22.00 -16.91
N LEU A 120 -7.81 -21.64 -15.95
CA LEU A 120 -9.07 -22.36 -15.69
C LEU A 120 -10.05 -22.23 -16.85
N LEU A 121 -10.18 -21.04 -17.45
CA LEU A 121 -11.04 -20.81 -18.62
C LEU A 121 -10.52 -21.55 -19.86
N GLU A 122 -9.20 -21.54 -20.09
CA GLU A 122 -8.56 -22.29 -21.17
C GLU A 122 -8.68 -23.81 -20.96
N ASN A 123 -8.53 -24.29 -19.72
CA ASN A 123 -8.71 -25.71 -19.39
C ASN A 123 -10.18 -26.14 -19.52
N HIS A 124 -11.12 -25.30 -19.09
CA HIS A 124 -12.55 -25.53 -19.28
C HIS A 124 -12.94 -25.55 -20.77
N ASN A 125 -12.35 -24.68 -21.60
CA ASN A 125 -12.56 -24.70 -23.05
C ASN A 125 -11.95 -25.96 -23.70
N LYS A 126 -10.77 -26.42 -23.25
CA LYS A 126 -10.16 -27.68 -23.72
C LYS A 126 -10.94 -28.93 -23.26
N ASN A 127 -11.55 -28.92 -22.07
CA ASN A 127 -12.40 -30.01 -21.58
C ASN A 127 -13.81 -29.99 -22.18
N ALA A 128 -14.32 -28.83 -22.62
CA ALA A 128 -15.52 -28.71 -23.44
C ALA A 128 -15.31 -29.22 -24.90
N ILE A 129 -14.06 -29.44 -25.31
CA ILE A 129 -13.68 -30.02 -26.61
C ILE A 129 -13.59 -31.56 -26.57
N THR A 130 -13.94 -32.21 -25.45
CA THR A 130 -14.06 -33.67 -25.40
C THR A 130 -15.52 -34.11 -25.28
N TYR A 131 -16.00 -34.65 -26.41
CA TYR A 131 -17.29 -35.30 -26.65
C TYR A 131 -18.46 -34.38 -27.05
N ASP A 132 -18.38 -33.80 -28.24
CA ASP A 132 -19.58 -33.74 -29.07
C ASP A 132 -19.94 -35.18 -29.50
N SER A 133 -21.04 -35.67 -28.95
CA SER A 133 -21.70 -36.94 -29.24
C SER A 133 -22.32 -37.02 -30.65
N THR A 134 -21.89 -36.19 -31.61
CA THR A 134 -22.42 -36.20 -33.00
C THR A 134 -21.40 -36.47 -34.11
N GLY A 135 -20.17 -36.85 -33.79
CA GLY A 135 -19.36 -37.67 -34.69
C GLY A 135 -19.14 -37.12 -36.12
N LYS A 136 -18.90 -35.81 -36.29
CA LYS A 136 -18.35 -35.28 -37.55
C LYS A 136 -16.91 -34.80 -37.36
N LYS A 137 -15.99 -35.65 -37.80
CA LYS A 137 -14.58 -35.29 -37.99
C LYS A 137 -14.47 -34.42 -39.24
N SER A 138 -14.29 -33.11 -39.09
CA SER A 138 -13.67 -32.32 -40.16
C SER A 138 -12.18 -32.20 -39.90
N ALA A 139 -11.48 -33.30 -40.19
CA ALA A 139 -10.08 -33.26 -40.56
C ALA A 139 -10.02 -32.59 -41.95
N GLY A 140 -9.92 -31.27 -41.97
CA GLY A 140 -9.79 -30.46 -43.18
C GLY A 140 -8.36 -30.00 -43.39
N LEU A 141 -7.41 -30.93 -43.48
CA LEU A 141 -6.09 -30.67 -44.04
C LEU A 141 -6.21 -30.61 -45.59
N SER A 142 -6.97 -29.64 -46.12
CA SER A 142 -7.05 -29.41 -47.57
C SER A 142 -5.83 -28.62 -48.01
N SER A 143 -4.75 -29.37 -48.25
CA SER A 143 -3.78 -29.16 -49.34
C SER A 143 -3.51 -27.71 -49.76
N ILE A 144 -2.45 -27.15 -49.17
CA ILE A 144 -1.47 -26.39 -49.94
C ILE A 144 -1.11 -27.25 -51.17
N GLY A 145 -1.45 -26.80 -52.39
CA GLY A 145 -1.26 -27.61 -53.60
C GLY A 145 -1.58 -26.87 -54.91
N LEU A 146 -0.68 -25.98 -55.31
CA LEU A 146 -0.24 -25.60 -56.67
C LEU A 146 -1.07 -26.08 -57.89
N LYS A 147 -1.49 -25.13 -58.74
CA LYS A 147 -1.51 -25.16 -60.23
C LYS A 147 -1.70 -23.71 -60.72
N ALA A 148 -0.66 -23.11 -61.32
CA ALA A 148 -0.36 -23.07 -62.76
C ALA A 148 -1.29 -22.11 -63.51
#